data_AF-A0A7C2MCZ9-F1
#
_entry.id   AF-A0A7C2MCZ9-F1
#
_cell.length_a   1.000
_cell.length_b   1.000
_cell.length_c   1.000
_cell.angle_alpha   90.00
_cell.angle_beta   90.00
_cell.angle_gamma   90.00
#
_symmetry.space_group_name_H-M   'P 1'
#
loop_
_entity.id
_entity.type
_entity.pdbx_description
1 polymer ?
#
loop_
_entity_poly.entity_id
_entity_poly.type
_entity_poly.pdbx_seq_one_letter_code
_entity_poly.pdbx_strand_id
1 'polypeptide(L)' 'MKKINSQVFNSFLIILGGAMLLYEISGDKENVYILIVGIILLMFGLYRATNHWVYTKDDHKQENQSDENL' A
#
# COMPACT_ATOMS: atom_id res chain seq x y z
N MET A 1 -5.48 20.20 11.67
CA MET A 1 -5.77 18.83 11.18
C MET A 1 -4.48 18.24 10.62
N LYS A 2 -3.94 17.17 11.23
CA LYS A 2 -2.64 16.59 10.87
C LYS A 2 -2.77 15.92 9.49
N LYS A 3 -2.05 16.41 8.47
CA LYS A 3 -2.01 15.76 7.15
C LYS A 3 -1.47 14.34 7.34
N ILE A 4 -2.35 13.35 7.21
CA ILE A 4 -1.94 11.95 7.17
C ILE A 4 -1.24 11.80 5.82
N ASN A 5 0.09 11.72 5.84
CA ASN A 5 0.87 11.47 4.63
C ASN A 5 0.34 10.20 3.97
N SER A 6 0.04 10.28 2.67
CA SER A 6 -0.56 9.20 1.88
C SER A 6 0.22 7.87 1.98
N GLN A 7 1.52 7.94 2.25
CA GLN A 7 2.39 6.80 2.54
C GLN A 7 1.99 6.03 3.80
N VAL A 8 1.59 6.71 4.89
CA VAL A 8 1.23 6.04 6.15
C VAL A 8 -0.09 5.29 6.01
N PHE A 9 -1.03 5.85 5.25
CA PHE A 9 -2.32 5.23 4.99
C PHE A 9 -2.19 3.96 4.12
N ASN A 10 -1.30 3.98 3.12
CA ASN A 10 -1.08 2.81 2.26
C ASN A 10 -0.45 1.64 3.04
N SER A 11 0.55 1.89 3.89
CA SER A 11 1.14 0.85 4.73
C SER A 11 0.19 0.33 5.80
N PHE A 12 -0.69 1.18 6.33
CA PHE A 12 -1.69 0.78 7.33
C PHE A 12 -2.69 -0.25 6.78
N LEU A 13 -3.12 -0.11 5.52
CA LEU A 13 -4.00 -1.08 4.85
C LEU A 13 -3.40 -2.49 4.77
N ILE A 14 -2.10 -2.59 4.48
CA ILE A 14 -1.39 -3.87 4.39
C ILE A 14 -1.31 -4.54 5.77
N ILE A 15 -0.94 -3.76 6.81
CA ILE A 15 -0.84 -4.26 8.18
C ILE A 15 -2.22 -4.73 8.67
N LEU A 16 -3.27 -3.96 8.40
CA LEU A 16 -4.63 -4.30 8.82
C LEU A 16 -5.15 -5.56 8.11
N GLY A 17 -4.96 -5.66 6.79
CA GLY A 17 -5.34 -6.87 6.02
C GLY A 17 -4.57 -8.11 6.46
N GLY A 18 -3.26 -7.98 6.71
CA GLY A 18 -2.42 -9.06 7.23
C GLY A 18 -2.83 -9.51 8.63
N ALA A 19 -3.10 -8.57 9.55
CA ALA A 19 -3.57 -8.87 10.89
C ALA A 19 -4.93 -9.61 10.88
N MET A 20 -5.83 -9.22 9.97
CA MET A 20 -7.13 -9.88 9.79
C MET A 20 -6.98 -11.32 9.33
N LEU A 21 -6.07 -11.59 8.38
CA LEU A 21 -5.78 -12.96 7.93
C LEU A 21 -5.13 -13.80 9.03
N LEU A 22 -4.16 -13.24 9.76
CA LEU A 22 -3.52 -13.94 10.88
C LEU A 22 -4.51 -14.27 11.99
N TYR A 23 -5.43 -13.37 12.29
CA TYR A 23 -6.49 -13.60 13.26
C TYR A 23 -7.41 -14.74 12.82
N GLU A 24 -7.83 -14.75 11.56
CA GLU A 24 -8.75 -15.76 11.04
C GLU A 24 -8.11 -17.15 10.95
N ILE A 25 -6.85 -17.23 10.51
CA ILE A 25 -6.10 -18.49 10.38
C ILE A 25 -5.72 -19.07 11.76
N SER A 26 -5.55 -18.21 12.76
CA SER A 26 -5.20 -18.65 14.12
C SER A 26 -6.40 -19.19 14.92
N GLY A 27 -7.62 -19.06 14.42
CA GLY A 27 -8.83 -19.54 15.10
C GLY A 27 -9.18 -20.99 14.73
N ASP A 28 -9.84 -21.71 15.65
CA ASP A 28 -10.30 -23.09 15.42
C ASP A 28 -11.41 -23.20 14.34
N LYS A 29 -12.06 -22.08 14.04
CA LYS A 29 -13.13 -21.98 13.03
C LYS A 29 -12.83 -20.83 12.10
N GLU A 30 -12.24 -21.18 10.97
CA GLU A 30 -11.94 -20.25 9.90
C GLU A 30 -13.20 -19.89 9.09
N ASN A 31 -13.51 -18.60 9.05
CA ASN A 31 -14.52 -18.02 8.20
C ASN A 31 -13.91 -17.66 6.86
N VAL A 32 -14.18 -18.51 5.87
CA VAL A 32 -13.72 -18.35 4.48
C VAL A 32 -14.07 -16.97 3.90
N TYR A 33 -15.19 -16.36 4.30
CA TYR A 33 -15.54 -15.02 3.85
C TYR A 33 -14.57 -13.96 4.37
N ILE A 34 -14.13 -14.08 5.63
CA ILE A 34 -13.15 -13.16 6.22
C ILE A 34 -11.78 -13.34 5.57
N LEU A 35 -11.37 -14.59 5.29
CA LEU A 35 -10.15 -14.88 4.53
C LEU A 35 -10.15 -14.22 3.15
N ILE A 36 -11.23 -14.36 2.38
CA ILE A 36 -11.36 -13.75 1.04
C ILE A 36 -11.28 -12.23 1.12
N VAL A 37 -12.03 -11.62 2.05
CA VAL A 37 -12.01 -10.17 2.25
C VAL A 37 -10.62 -9.68 2.68
N GLY A 38 -9.96 -10.41 3.58
CA GLY A 38 -8.60 -10.11 4.04
C GLY A 38 -7.59 -10.13 2.88
N ILE A 39 -7.65 -11.15 2.01
CA ILE A 39 -6.76 -11.25 0.84
C ILE A 39 -7.02 -10.11 -0.15
N ILE A 40 -8.28 -9.77 -0.43
CA ILE A 40 -8.62 -8.65 -1.33
C ILE A 40 -8.09 -7.33 -0.77
N LEU A 41 -8.26 -7.08 0.54
CA LEU A 41 -7.72 -5.89 1.21
C LEU A 41 -6.20 -5.83 1.15
N LEU A 42 -5.53 -6.98 1.36
CA LEU A 42 -4.07 -7.07 1.32
C LEU A 42 -3.54 -6.82 -0.09
N MET A 43 -4.16 -7.44 -1.11
CA MET A 43 -3.85 -7.19 -2.52
C MET A 43 -4.07 -5.73 -2.91
N PHE A 44 -5.17 -5.11 -2.46
CA PHE A 44 -5.45 -3.70 -2.74
C PHE A 44 -4.45 -2.75 -2.05
N GLY A 45 -4.10 -3.02 -0.79
CA GLY A 45 -3.08 -2.29 -0.05
C GLY A 45 -1.72 -2.38 -0.72
N LEU A 46 -1.33 -3.59 -1.14
CA LEU A 46 -0.08 -3.84 -1.85
C LEU A 46 -0.06 -3.14 -3.21
N TYR A 47 -1.14 -3.24 -4.00
CA TYR A 47 -1.29 -2.53 -5.27
C TYR A 47 -1.08 -1.03 -5.10
N ARG A 48 -1.71 -0.41 -4.10
CA ARG A 48 -1.53 1.02 -3.82
C ARG A 48 -0.10 1.37 -3.39
N ALA A 49 0.52 0.53 -2.56
CA ALA A 49 1.90 0.75 -2.13
C ALA A 49 2.89 0.65 -3.31
N THR A 50 2.72 -0.36 -4.17
CA THR A 50 3.52 -0.54 -5.39
C THR A 50 3.28 0.61 -6.37
N ASN A 51 2.03 1.01 -6.61
CA ASN A 51 1.74 2.13 -7.52
C ASN A 51 2.33 3.44 -7.00
N HIS A 52 2.25 3.70 -5.69
CA HIS A 52 2.91 4.85 -5.06
C HIS A 52 4.42 4.82 -5.29
N TRP A 53 5.06 3.66 -5.10
CA TRP A 53 6.50 3.50 -5.29
C TRP A 53 6.93 3.67 -6.75
N VAL A 54 6.14 3.14 -7.69
CA VAL A 54 6.36 3.29 -9.14
C VAL A 54 6.23 4.75 -9.56
N TYR A 55 5.17 5.45 -9.14
CA TYR A 55 4.98 6.87 -9.46
C TYR A 55 6.09 7.75 -8.87
N THR A 56 6.56 7.48 -7.65
CA THR A 56 7.66 8.25 -7.04
C THR A 56 9.03 7.99 -7.67
N LYS A 57 9.18 6.94 -8.50
CA LYS A 57 10.44 6.64 -9.20
C LYS A 57 10.60 7.39 -10.52
N ASP A 58 9.50 7.76 -11.18
CA ASP A 58 9.54 8.50 -12.44
C ASP A 58 9.79 10.01 -12.26
N ASP A 59 9.60 10.55 -11.05
CA ASP A 59 9.93 11.95 -10.71
C ASP A 59 11.43 12.23 -10.61
N HIS A 60 12.30 11.22 -10.70
CA HIS A 60 13.76 11.42 -10.76
C HIS A 60 14.34 11.42 -12.18
N LYS A 61 13.49 11.56 -13.23
CA LYS A 61 13.97 11.65 -14.62
C LYS A 61 13.65 12.94 -15.38
N GLN A 62 13.13 13.99 -14.75
CA GLN A 62 12.81 15.25 -15.43
C GLN A 62 13.26 16.52 -14.68
N GLU A 63 14.44 16.52 -14.07
CA GLU A 63 15.05 17.76 -13.55
C GLU A 63 16.55 17.82 -13.86
N ASN A 64 16.93 17.76 -15.15
CA ASN A 64 18.30 18.05 -15.62
C ASN A 64 18.30 18.39 -17.13
N GLN A 65 17.45 19.31 -17.59
CA GLN A 65 17.59 19.79 -18.97
C GLN A 65 17.01 21.19 -19.20
N SER A 66 17.49 22.20 -18.46
CA SER A 66 17.33 23.60 -18.87
C SER A 66 18.14 24.54 -17.97
N ASP A 67 19.48 24.50 -18.05
CA ASP A 67 20.38 25.56 -17.55
C ASP A 67 21.78 25.43 -18.21
N GLU A 68 21.83 25.33 -19.54
CA GLU A 68 23.12 25.35 -20.27
C GLU A 68 23.07 26.24 -21.53
N ASN A 69 22.34 27.36 -21.46
CA ASN A 69 22.45 28.46 -22.42
C ASN A 69 22.00 29.80 -21.79
N LEU A 70 22.87 30.45 -21.01
CA LEU A 70 23.06 31.92 -21.04
C LEU A 70 24.37 32.33 -20.35
#